data_AF-A0A7X8YQQ3-F1
#
_entry.id   AF-A0A7X8YQQ3-F1
#
_cell.length_a   1.000
_cell.length_b   1.000
_cell.length_c   1.000
_cell.angle_alpha   90.00
_cell.angle_beta   90.00
_cell.angle_gamma   90.00
#
_symmetry.space_group_name_H-M   'P 1'
#
loop_
_entity.id
_entity.type
_entity.pdbx_description
1 polymer ?
#
loop_
_entity_poly.entity_id
_entity_poly.type
_entity_poly.pdbx_seq_one_letter_code
_entity_poly.pdbx_strand_id
1 'polypeptide(L)'
;TQPTLTYNRIGRHMSRMVKTRITSVLSPWLANVEVGDVHQIAVSHGEGRFVASEKDMQRMIANGQIATQYVNDEGQPSYDIRYNPNGSDYAVEAITSPDGRVLGKMGHSERIGTHLYLNIPLEKDQHLFEGGVNYFK
;
A
#
# COMPACT_ATOMS: atom_id res chain seq x y z
N THR A 1 4.90 -21.36 4.18
CA THR A 1 3.54 -20.85 3.95
C THR A 1 3.63 -19.76 2.90
N GLN A 2 2.73 -19.72 1.92
CA GLN A 2 2.74 -18.64 0.94
C GLN A 2 2.26 -17.33 1.58
N PRO A 3 2.70 -16.16 1.11
CA PRO A 3 2.13 -14.89 1.53
C PRO A 3 0.62 -14.87 1.31
N THR A 4 -0.14 -14.32 2.27
CA THR A 4 -1.60 -14.24 2.19
C THR A 4 -2.13 -13.01 2.90
N LEU A 5 -3.40 -12.72 2.66
CA LEU A 5 -4.22 -11.84 3.48
C LEU A 5 -5.02 -12.66 4.50
N THR A 6 -5.24 -12.10 5.68
CA THR A 6 -6.06 -12.70 6.73
C THR A 6 -6.72 -11.61 7.58
N TYR A 7 -7.49 -12.02 8.60
CA TYR A 7 -8.18 -11.14 9.52
C TYR A 7 -7.26 -10.05 10.08
N ASN A 8 -7.76 -8.82 10.05
CA ASN A 8 -7.11 -7.70 10.72
C ASN A 8 -6.84 -8.05 12.19
N ARG A 9 -5.73 -7.59 12.76
CA ARG A 9 -5.39 -7.87 14.17
C ARG A 9 -6.45 -7.36 15.16
N ILE A 10 -7.20 -6.32 14.78
CA ILE A 10 -8.34 -5.80 15.57
C ILE A 10 -9.58 -6.71 15.57
N GLY A 11 -9.61 -7.77 14.74
CA GLY A 11 -10.74 -8.70 14.64
C GLY A 11 -12.02 -8.11 14.05
N ARG A 12 -11.95 -6.95 13.39
CA ARG A 12 -13.11 -6.23 12.82
C ARG A 12 -12.76 -5.50 11.53
N HIS A 13 -13.80 -5.12 10.80
CA HIS A 13 -13.70 -4.23 9.65
C HIS A 13 -13.13 -2.86 10.05
N MET A 14 -12.30 -2.27 9.19
CA MET A 14 -11.85 -0.89 9.30
C MET A 14 -12.25 -0.11 8.07
N SER A 15 -12.72 1.12 8.27
CA SER A 15 -13.00 2.10 7.22
C SER A 15 -12.41 3.43 7.65
N ARG A 16 -11.28 3.85 7.06
CA ARG A 16 -10.58 5.09 7.41
C ARG A 16 -9.58 5.51 6.34
N MET A 17 -9.03 6.71 6.48
CA MET A 17 -7.85 7.16 5.75
C MET A 17 -6.58 6.72 6.49
N VAL A 18 -5.56 6.31 5.74
CA VAL A 18 -4.24 5.90 6.22
C VAL A 18 -3.15 6.56 5.39
N LYS A 19 -1.98 6.77 6.00
CA LYS A 19 -0.78 7.20 5.29
C LYS A 19 -0.05 5.99 4.72
N THR A 20 0.21 6.00 3.43
CA THR A 20 1.07 5.00 2.77
C THR A 20 2.23 5.68 2.08
N ARG A 21 3.42 5.12 2.22
CA ARG A 21 4.61 5.55 1.49
C ARG A 21 4.87 4.64 0.29
N ILE A 22 5.32 5.22 -0.82
CA ILE A 22 5.90 4.47 -1.94
C ILE A 22 7.27 3.92 -1.53
N THR A 23 7.39 2.59 -1.51
CA THR A 23 8.63 1.89 -1.13
C THR A 23 9.40 1.40 -2.36
N SER A 24 8.71 1.14 -3.46
CA SER A 24 9.30 0.69 -4.72
C SER A 24 8.51 1.21 -5.91
N VAL A 25 9.22 1.59 -6.97
CA VAL A 25 8.67 2.01 -8.27
C VAL A 25 8.96 0.97 -9.36
N LEU A 26 9.19 -0.29 -8.98
CA LEU A 26 9.42 -1.42 -9.90
C LEU A 26 8.27 -1.60 -10.92
N SER A 27 7.06 -1.21 -10.54
CA SER A 27 5.85 -1.44 -11.30
C SER A 27 5.51 -0.27 -12.23
N PRO A 28 5.06 -0.53 -13.48
CA PRO A 28 4.57 0.53 -14.36
C PRO A 28 3.39 1.31 -13.78
N TRP A 29 2.62 0.69 -12.89
CA TRP A 29 1.55 1.36 -12.14
C TRP A 29 2.08 2.49 -11.25
N LEU A 30 3.37 2.49 -10.90
CA LEU A 30 3.99 3.47 -10.02
C LEU A 30 4.99 4.37 -10.77
N ALA A 31 4.90 4.45 -12.10
CA ALA A 31 5.84 5.19 -12.94
C ALA A 31 5.80 6.72 -12.76
N ASN A 32 4.70 7.25 -12.21
CA ASN A 32 4.44 8.68 -12.07
C ASN A 32 4.62 9.19 -10.61
N VAL A 33 5.23 8.37 -9.74
CA VAL A 33 5.51 8.71 -8.33
C VAL A 33 6.95 8.34 -8.00
N GLU A 34 7.47 8.90 -6.91
CA GLU A 34 8.84 8.67 -6.45
C GLU A 34 8.88 7.83 -5.17
N VAL A 35 9.98 7.10 -4.97
CA VAL A 35 10.22 6.39 -3.70
C VAL A 35 10.32 7.41 -2.58
N GLY A 36 9.51 7.22 -1.54
CA GLY A 36 9.40 8.14 -0.42
C GLY A 36 8.13 8.97 -0.41
N ASP A 37 7.41 9.07 -1.54
CA ASP A 37 6.16 9.82 -1.59
C ASP A 37 5.12 9.26 -0.63
N VAL A 38 4.50 10.14 0.15
CA VAL A 38 3.49 9.79 1.16
C VAL A 38 2.12 10.28 0.72
N HIS A 39 1.18 9.33 0.63
CA HIS A 39 -0.18 9.57 0.19
C HIS A 39 -1.19 9.21 1.27
N GLN A 40 -2.35 9.87 1.26
CA GLN A 40 -3.52 9.51 2.06
C GLN A 40 -4.46 8.63 1.26
N ILE A 41 -4.55 7.37 1.66
CA ILE A 41 -5.29 6.33 0.95
C ILE A 41 -6.47 5.85 1.80
N ALA A 42 -7.62 5.66 1.16
CA ALA A 42 -8.78 5.07 1.80
C ALA A 42 -8.59 3.55 1.96
N VAL A 43 -8.90 3.00 3.13
CA VAL A 43 -8.95 1.54 3.36
C VAL A 43 -10.34 1.15 3.84
N SER A 44 -10.81 -0.03 3.43
CA SER A 44 -12.13 -0.56 3.78
C SER A 44 -12.16 -2.10 3.75
N HIS A 45 -11.63 -2.76 4.78
CA HIS A 45 -11.52 -4.23 4.80
C HIS A 45 -11.58 -4.85 6.20
N GLY A 46 -12.04 -6.10 6.29
CA GLY A 46 -11.97 -6.95 7.51
C GLY A 46 -10.78 -7.93 7.51
N GLU A 47 -10.25 -8.24 6.33
CA GLU A 47 -9.23 -9.27 6.10
C GLU A 47 -8.09 -8.70 5.24
N GLY A 48 -7.54 -7.55 5.64
CA GLY A 48 -6.47 -6.88 4.88
C GLY A 48 -5.08 -7.08 5.45
N ARG A 49 -4.92 -7.93 6.48
CA ARG A 49 -3.63 -8.12 7.12
C ARG A 49 -2.73 -9.00 6.25
N PHE A 50 -1.67 -8.42 5.71
CA PHE A 50 -0.66 -9.16 4.98
C PHE A 50 0.23 -9.93 5.95
N VAL A 51 0.39 -11.23 5.70
CA VAL A 51 1.29 -12.11 6.47
C VAL A 51 2.13 -12.96 5.53
N ALA A 52 3.39 -13.16 5.88
CA ALA A 52 4.31 -13.98 5.11
C ALA A 52 5.38 -14.61 6.00
N SER A 53 6.01 -15.68 5.52
CA SER A 53 7.18 -16.22 6.22
C SER A 53 8.35 -15.25 6.13
N GLU A 54 9.24 -15.25 7.14
CA GLU A 54 10.43 -14.40 7.14
C GLU A 54 11.28 -14.60 5.87
N LYS A 55 11.43 -15.85 5.41
CA LYS A 55 12.12 -16.17 4.16
C LYS A 55 11.48 -15.51 2.94
N ASP A 56 10.15 -15.55 2.84
CA ASP A 56 9.43 -14.94 1.72
C ASP A 56 9.52 -13.42 1.80
N MET A 57 9.42 -12.83 3.00
CA MET A 57 9.59 -11.40 3.22
C MET A 57 10.96 -10.91 2.76
N GLN A 58 12.03 -11.56 3.21
CA GLN A 58 13.40 -11.17 2.81
C GLN A 58 13.59 -11.27 1.29
N ARG A 59 13.04 -12.32 0.65
CA ARG A 59 13.07 -12.44 -0.82
C ARG A 59 12.32 -11.29 -1.49
N MET A 60 11.11 -10.98 -1.04
CA MET A 60 10.29 -9.91 -1.63
C MET A 60 10.93 -8.53 -1.45
N ILE A 61 11.53 -8.26 -0.28
CA ILE A 61 12.27 -7.04 -0.01
C ILE A 61 13.48 -6.92 -0.94
N ALA A 62 14.30 -7.98 -1.05
CA ALA A 62 15.47 -7.99 -1.93
C ALA A 62 15.09 -7.79 -3.41
N ASN A 63 13.92 -8.28 -3.82
CA ASN A 63 13.40 -8.10 -5.17
C ASN A 63 12.69 -6.76 -5.39
N GLY A 64 12.59 -5.89 -4.38
CA GLY A 64 11.85 -4.62 -4.49
C GLY A 64 10.34 -4.78 -4.70
N GLN A 65 9.76 -5.91 -4.27
CA GLN A 65 8.35 -6.23 -4.47
C GLN A 65 7.41 -5.58 -3.45
N ILE A 66 7.93 -4.90 -2.44
CA ILE A 66 7.12 -4.13 -1.50
C ILE A 66 6.85 -2.77 -2.13
N ALA A 67 5.67 -2.61 -2.74
CA ALA A 67 5.30 -1.39 -3.45
C ALA A 67 5.02 -0.23 -2.49
N THR A 68 4.27 -0.49 -1.42
CA THR A 68 3.88 0.53 -0.45
C THR A 68 3.81 -0.03 0.97
N GLN A 69 4.02 0.86 1.93
CA GLN A 69 3.94 0.54 3.35
C GLN A 69 3.06 1.54 4.11
N TYR A 70 2.33 1.07 5.12
CA TYR A 70 1.69 1.92 6.12
C TYR A 70 2.75 2.66 6.95
N VAL A 71 2.61 3.98 7.08
CA VAL A 71 3.61 4.82 7.75
C VAL A 71 3.01 5.71 8.83
N ASN A 72 3.85 6.07 9.80
CA ASN A 72 3.54 7.07 10.82
C ASN A 72 3.55 8.50 10.25
N ASP A 73 3.42 9.48 11.14
CA ASP A 73 3.38 10.89 10.75
C ASP A 73 4.72 11.40 10.19
N GLU A 74 5.83 10.74 10.53
CA GLU A 74 7.18 10.99 10.03
C GLU A 74 7.50 10.23 8.72
N GLY A 75 6.53 9.53 8.13
CA GLY A 75 6.73 8.76 6.88
C GLY A 75 7.55 7.48 7.05
N GLN A 76 7.68 6.97 8.27
CA GLN A 76 8.39 5.73 8.59
C GLN A 76 7.42 4.56 8.77
N PRO A 77 7.73 3.35 8.26
CA PRO A 77 6.91 2.16 8.48
C PRO A 77 6.70 1.92 9.96
N SER A 78 5.46 1.61 10.35
CA SER A 78 5.11 1.46 11.75
C SER A 78 4.31 0.18 12.01
N TYR A 79 4.58 -0.44 13.16
CA TYR A 79 3.75 -1.52 13.70
C TYR A 79 2.68 -1.01 14.67
N ASP A 80 2.64 0.30 14.93
CA ASP A 80 1.60 0.90 15.74
C ASP A 80 0.27 0.86 14.98
N ILE A 81 -0.75 0.33 15.64
CA ILE A 81 -2.10 0.14 15.11
C ILE A 81 -2.78 1.46 14.70
N ARG A 82 -2.30 2.60 15.20
CA ARG A 82 -2.76 3.92 14.79
C ARG A 82 -2.47 4.17 13.30
N TYR A 83 -1.38 3.60 12.79
CA TYR A 83 -0.85 3.83 11.44
C TYR A 83 -0.91 2.59 10.53
N ASN A 84 -0.65 1.41 11.09
CA ASN A 84 -0.83 0.09 10.44
C ASN A 84 -2.05 -0.62 11.06
N PRO A 85 -3.27 -0.26 10.64
CA PRO A 85 -4.48 -0.62 11.37
C PRO A 85 -4.85 -2.11 11.26
N ASN A 86 -4.38 -2.82 10.23
CA ASN A 86 -4.59 -4.26 10.08
C ASN A 86 -3.51 -5.11 10.74
N GLY A 87 -2.36 -4.52 11.10
CA GLY A 87 -1.24 -5.22 11.71
C GLY A 87 -0.48 -6.10 10.71
N SER A 88 -0.34 -5.63 9.46
CA SER A 88 0.41 -6.32 8.41
C SER A 88 1.88 -6.43 8.75
N ASP A 89 2.48 -7.58 8.41
CA ASP A 89 3.92 -7.83 8.58
C ASP A 89 4.70 -6.80 7.75
N TYR A 90 5.81 -6.29 8.29
CA TYR A 90 6.63 -5.23 7.66
C TYR A 90 5.85 -3.96 7.24
N ALA A 91 4.69 -3.74 7.86
CA ALA A 91 3.74 -2.68 7.49
C ALA A 91 3.37 -2.68 5.99
N VAL A 92 3.42 -3.84 5.34
CA VAL A 92 3.13 -3.98 3.90
C VAL A 92 1.67 -3.61 3.64
N GLU A 93 1.46 -2.78 2.63
CA GLU A 93 0.12 -2.39 2.18
C GLU A 93 -0.14 -2.80 0.72
N ALA A 94 0.90 -2.78 -0.13
CA ALA A 94 0.85 -3.32 -1.48
C ALA A 94 2.13 -4.05 -1.85
N ILE A 95 2.00 -5.01 -2.77
CA ILE A 95 3.09 -5.78 -3.33
C ILE A 95 2.95 -5.89 -4.85
N THR A 96 4.04 -6.23 -5.53
CA THR A 96 4.04 -6.51 -6.96
C THR A 96 4.43 -7.95 -7.27
N SER A 97 4.07 -8.41 -8.48
CA SER A 97 4.75 -9.56 -9.08
C SER A 97 6.27 -9.31 -9.20
N PRO A 98 7.10 -10.36 -9.30
CA PRO A 98 8.55 -10.20 -9.44
C PRO A 98 8.98 -9.38 -10.66
N ASP A 99 8.17 -9.37 -11.72
CA ASP A 99 8.39 -8.58 -12.94
C ASP A 99 7.70 -7.20 -12.91
N GLY A 100 7.08 -6.83 -11.78
CA GLY A 100 6.43 -5.54 -11.57
C GLY A 100 5.08 -5.35 -12.26
N ARG A 101 4.65 -6.24 -13.15
CA ARG A 101 3.46 -6.02 -14.01
C ARG A 101 2.12 -6.12 -13.28
N VAL A 102 2.05 -6.93 -12.24
CA VAL A 102 0.85 -7.10 -11.42
C VAL A 102 1.04 -6.38 -10.10
N LEU A 103 0.14 -5.45 -9.77
CA LEU A 103 0.08 -4.75 -8.49
C LEU A 103 -1.08 -5.30 -7.66
N GLY A 104 -0.80 -5.77 -6.44
CA GLY A 104 -1.82 -6.14 -5.46
C GLY A 104 -1.77 -5.17 -4.28
N LYS A 105 -2.89 -4.52 -3.96
CA LYS A 105 -2.98 -3.43 -2.97
C LYS A 105 -4.26 -3.56 -2.14
N MET A 106 -4.21 -3.20 -0.86
CA MET A 106 -5.39 -3.15 0.02
C MET A 106 -6.10 -1.79 0.07
N GLY A 107 -5.35 -0.71 -0.10
CA GLY A 107 -5.84 0.64 -0.19
C GLY A 107 -6.52 0.93 -1.52
N HIS A 108 -7.55 1.75 -1.46
CA HIS A 108 -8.43 2.05 -2.56
C HIS A 108 -8.02 3.34 -3.27
N SER A 109 -7.00 3.27 -4.14
CA SER A 109 -6.56 4.41 -4.96
C SER A 109 -7.62 4.84 -5.99
N GLU A 110 -8.59 3.97 -6.28
CA GLU A 110 -9.73 4.27 -7.15
C GLU A 110 -10.81 5.13 -6.46
N ARG A 111 -10.82 5.21 -5.13
CA ARG A 111 -11.79 6.04 -4.38
C ARG A 111 -11.35 7.51 -4.39
N ILE A 112 -11.32 8.09 -5.59
CA ILE A 112 -10.96 9.49 -5.86
C ILE A 112 -12.11 10.17 -6.61
N GLY A 113 -12.22 11.49 -6.47
CA GLY A 113 -13.30 12.26 -7.09
C GLY A 113 -13.28 13.72 -6.69
N THR A 114 -14.03 14.55 -7.42
CA THR A 114 -14.13 15.99 -7.13
C THR A 114 -14.79 16.22 -5.78
N HIS A 115 -14.22 17.11 -4.97
CA HIS A 115 -14.74 17.51 -3.65
C HIS A 115 -14.80 16.40 -2.59
N LEU A 116 -14.07 15.29 -2.77
CA LEU A 116 -13.91 14.27 -1.73
C LEU A 116 -12.75 14.62 -0.79
N TYR A 117 -12.89 14.23 0.49
CA TYR A 117 -11.82 14.28 1.51
C TYR A 117 -11.16 15.66 1.70
N LEU A 118 -11.91 16.75 1.49
CA LEU A 118 -11.39 18.13 1.53
C LEU A 118 -10.68 18.49 2.84
N ASN A 119 -11.07 17.86 3.95
CA ASN A 119 -10.48 18.07 5.27
C ASN A 119 -9.34 17.09 5.61
N ILE A 120 -8.97 16.20 4.69
CA ILE A 120 -7.86 15.26 4.87
C ILE A 120 -6.63 15.88 4.18
N PRO A 121 -5.50 16.09 4.88
CA PRO A 121 -4.30 16.65 4.26
C PRO A 121 -3.64 15.66 3.28
N LEU A 122 -2.53 16.06 2.65
CA LEU A 122 -1.68 15.27 1.72
C LEU A 122 -2.33 14.92 0.37
N GLU A 123 -1.51 14.48 -0.58
CA GLU A 123 -1.97 13.98 -1.88
C GLU A 123 -2.70 12.64 -1.70
N LYS A 124 -3.73 12.38 -2.51
CA LYS A 124 -4.49 11.12 -2.51
C LYS A 124 -4.34 10.35 -3.82
N ASP A 125 -4.07 11.05 -4.93
CA ASP A 125 -3.84 10.39 -6.20
C ASP A 125 -2.38 9.88 -6.26
N GLN A 126 -2.23 8.58 -6.54
CA GLN A 126 -0.92 7.96 -6.77
C GLN A 126 -0.63 7.81 -8.26
N HIS A 127 -1.49 8.36 -9.13
CA HIS A 127 -1.42 8.31 -10.58
C HIS A 127 -1.35 6.89 -11.17
N LEU A 128 -1.89 5.89 -10.44
CA LEU A 128 -1.72 4.47 -10.80
C LEU A 128 -2.28 4.14 -12.18
N PHE A 129 -3.48 4.65 -12.45
CA PHE A 129 -4.19 4.36 -13.69
C PHE A 129 -3.52 5.06 -14.88
N GLU A 130 -3.00 6.25 -14.69
CA GLU A 130 -2.24 6.95 -15.73
C GLU A 130 -0.94 6.20 -16.04
N GLY A 131 -0.18 5.78 -15.02
CA GLY A 131 1.02 4.94 -15.20
C GLY A 131 0.71 3.64 -15.93
N GLY A 132 -0.36 2.94 -15.52
CA GLY A 132 -0.82 1.71 -16.15
C GLY A 132 -1.22 1.88 -17.62
N VAL A 133 -1.89 2.99 -17.98
CA VAL A 133 -2.25 3.29 -19.38
C VAL A 133 -1.00 3.65 -20.20
N ASN A 134 -0.11 4.47 -19.66
CA ASN A 134 1.09 4.93 -20.37
C ASN A 134 2.08 3.80 -20.66
N TYR A 135 2.07 2.72 -19.87
CA TYR A 135 2.89 1.53 -20.12
C TYR A 135 2.63 0.86 -21.49
N PHE A 136 1.44 1.02 -22.07
CA PHE A 136 1.06 0.40 -23.35
C PHE A 136 1.23 1.32 -24.57
N LYS A 137 1.64 2.57 -24.37
CA LYS A 137 1.93 3.52 -25.45
C LYS A 137 3.34 3.31 -25.97
#